data_AF-A0A895AK55-F1
#
_entry.id   AF-A0A895AK55-F1
#
_cell.length_a   1.000
_cell.length_b   1.000
_cell.length_c   1.000
_cell.angle_alpha   90.00
_cell.angle_beta   90.00
_cell.angle_gamma   90.00
#
_symmetry.space_group_name_H-M   'P 1'
#
loop_
_entity.id
_entity.type
_entity.pdbx_description
1 polymer ?
#
loop_
_entity_poly.entity_id
_entity_poly.type
_entity_poly.pdbx_seq_one_letter_code
_entity_poly.pdbx_strand_id
1 'polypeptide(L)' 'MAPNTPDAHEPIPDWEETADSMLADCGYDAQLGKEMAADAIRVANGDLSEATFHERYHDRVTAEFGCDDRPTEPEDFDE' A
#
# COMPACT_ATOMS: atom_id res chain seq x y z
N MET A 1 2.40 33.93 -1.74
CA MET A 1 2.98 32.74 -1.08
C MET A 1 1.95 32.25 -0.09
N ALA A 2 1.22 31.18 -0.42
CA ALA A 2 0.34 30.54 0.55
C ALA A 2 1.22 29.73 1.52
N PRO A 3 1.22 30.03 2.83
CA PRO A 3 1.99 29.26 3.80
C PRO A 3 1.23 27.95 4.11
N ASN A 4 1.92 26.81 4.00
CA ASN A 4 1.45 25.45 4.30
C ASN A 4 0.67 24.72 3.19
N THR A 5 1.26 24.58 2.00
CA THR A 5 1.09 23.30 1.31
C THR A 5 2.02 22.32 2.02
N PRO A 6 1.53 21.24 2.67
CA PRO A 6 2.44 20.25 3.23
C PRO A 6 3.39 19.79 2.12
N ASP A 7 4.68 19.71 2.46
CA ASP A 7 5.68 19.06 1.63
C ASP A 7 5.18 17.64 1.30
N ALA A 8 5.60 17.10 0.16
CA ALA A 8 4.98 15.94 -0.45
C ALA A 8 4.65 14.82 0.58
N HIS A 9 3.36 14.47 0.66
CA HIS A 9 2.75 13.34 1.39
C HIS A 9 3.35 12.91 2.74
N GLU A 10 3.67 13.80 3.68
CA GLU A 10 4.01 13.35 5.05
C GLU A 10 2.84 12.58 5.71
N PRO A 11 3.12 11.46 6.42
CA PRO A 11 2.07 10.73 7.13
C PRO A 11 1.46 11.60 8.23
N ILE A 12 0.14 11.54 8.38
CA ILE A 12 -0.56 12.29 9.43
C ILE A 12 -0.20 11.75 10.82
N PRO A 13 -0.21 12.59 11.88
CA PRO A 13 -0.06 12.10 13.25
C PRO A 13 -1.07 10.99 13.57
N ASP A 14 -0.68 10.02 14.40
CA ASP A 14 -1.52 8.90 14.87
C ASP A 14 -2.03 7.93 13.79
N TRP A 15 -1.54 8.05 12.55
CA TRP A 15 -1.93 7.16 11.46
C TRP A 15 -1.58 5.69 11.74
N GLU A 16 -0.43 5.43 12.40
CA GLU A 16 0.03 4.07 12.70
C GLU A 16 -0.92 3.37 13.67
N GLU A 17 -1.38 4.06 14.71
CA GLU A 17 -2.36 3.54 15.67
C GLU A 17 -3.72 3.29 14.99
N THR A 18 -4.13 4.22 14.12
CA THR A 18 -5.36 4.09 13.35
C THR A 18 -5.29 2.87 12.40
N ALA A 19 -4.18 2.71 11.70
CA ALA A 19 -3.94 1.57 10.81
C ALA A 19 -3.90 0.26 11.58
N ASP A 20 -3.28 0.23 12.77
CA ASP A 20 -3.26 -0.95 13.64
C ASP A 20 -4.68 -1.38 14.03
N SER A 21 -5.49 -0.42 14.48
CA SER A 21 -6.90 -0.67 14.85
C SER A 21 -7.74 -1.14 13.66
N MET A 22 -7.55 -0.55 12.48
CA MET A 22 -8.29 -0.91 11.27
C MET A 22 -7.88 -2.28 10.71
N LEU A 23 -6.60 -2.65 10.81
CA LEU A 23 -6.07 -3.90 10.27
C LEU A 23 -6.05 -5.04 11.29
N ALA A 24 -6.32 -4.78 12.57
CA ALA A 24 -6.31 -5.81 13.61
C ALA A 24 -7.21 -7.02 13.32
N ASP A 25 -8.34 -6.82 12.63
CA ASP A 25 -9.32 -7.87 12.32
C ASP A 25 -9.20 -8.41 10.88
N CYS A 26 -8.28 -7.88 10.06
CA CYS A 26 -8.25 -8.23 8.64
C CYS A 26 -7.67 -9.62 8.35
N GLY A 27 -7.07 -10.30 9.34
CA GLY A 27 -6.53 -11.65 9.20
C GLY A 27 -5.27 -11.75 8.32
N TYR A 28 -4.71 -10.61 7.92
CA TYR A 28 -3.47 -10.48 7.14
C TYR A 28 -2.38 -9.79 7.97
N ASP A 29 -1.13 -9.82 7.48
CA ASP A 29 -0.03 -9.10 8.12
C ASP A 29 -0.22 -7.57 8.06
N ALA A 30 -0.77 -7.01 9.15
CA ALA A 30 -0.93 -5.58 9.34
C ALA A 30 0.41 -4.82 9.38
N GLN A 31 1.51 -5.46 9.79
CA GLN A 31 2.83 -4.83 9.74
C GLN A 31 3.30 -4.65 8.30
N LEU A 32 3.13 -5.68 7.45
CA LEU A 32 3.43 -5.57 6.03
C LEU A 32 2.65 -4.40 5.38
N GLY A 33 1.34 -4.29 5.66
CA GLY A 33 0.53 -3.19 5.15
C GLY A 33 1.02 -1.80 5.57
N LYS A 34 1.43 -1.64 6.84
CA LYS A 34 1.99 -0.38 7.35
C LYS A 34 3.34 -0.04 6.73
N GLU A 35 4.23 -1.03 6.60
CA GLU A 35 5.53 -0.84 5.93
C GLU A 35 5.36 -0.39 4.48
N MET A 36 4.43 -1.02 3.76
CA MET A 36 4.12 -0.66 2.38
C MET A 36 3.52 0.74 2.26
N ALA A 37 2.62 1.14 3.17
CA ALA A 37 2.03 2.49 3.16
C ALA A 37 3.11 3.58 3.35
N ALA A 38 4.06 3.34 4.26
CA ALA A 38 5.17 4.26 4.50
C ALA A 38 6.12 4.35 3.29
N ASP A 39 6.45 3.23 2.65
CA ASP A 39 7.29 3.23 1.45
C ASP A 39 6.53 3.78 0.22
N ALA A 40 5.21 3.62 0.13
CA ALA A 40 4.40 4.21 -0.93
C ALA A 40 4.40 5.74 -0.88
N ILE A 41 4.41 6.32 0.33
CA ILE A 41 4.63 7.78 0.53
C ILE A 41 6.01 8.17 -0.02
N ARG A 42 7.06 7.40 0.28
CA ARG A 42 8.42 7.65 -0.25
C ARG A 42 8.47 7.56 -1.77
N VAL A 43 7.72 6.64 -2.37
CA VAL A 43 7.57 6.53 -3.83
C VAL A 43 6.88 7.77 -4.40
N ALA A 44 5.77 8.19 -3.80
CA ALA A 44 5.03 9.39 -4.22
C ALA A 44 5.88 10.67 -4.13
N ASN A 45 6.79 10.72 -3.15
CA ASN A 45 7.73 11.83 -2.96
C ASN A 45 8.96 11.76 -3.88
N GLY A 46 9.17 10.64 -4.58
CA GLY A 46 10.34 10.39 -5.41
C GLY A 46 11.61 9.98 -4.65
N ASP A 47 11.50 9.71 -3.35
CA ASP A 47 12.60 9.21 -2.49
C ASP A 47 12.87 7.72 -2.71
N LEU A 48 11.87 6.96 -3.17
CA LEU A 48 11.97 5.55 -3.51
C LEU A 48 11.47 5.32 -4.94
N SER A 49 12.17 4.48 -5.73
CA SER A 49 11.67 4.13 -7.06
C SER A 49 10.55 3.09 -6.98
N GLU A 50 9.56 3.19 -7.88
CA GLU A 50 8.49 2.19 -8.00
C GLU A 50 9.03 0.77 -8.23
N ALA A 51 10.10 0.63 -9.02
CA ALA A 51 10.75 -0.65 -9.28
C ALA A 51 11.29 -1.27 -7.98
N THR A 52 12.01 -0.48 -7.18
CA THR A 52 12.55 -0.93 -5.90
C THR A 52 11.44 -1.28 -4.91
N PHE A 53 10.34 -0.51 -4.88
CA PHE A 53 9.17 -0.83 -4.07
C PHE A 53 8.58 -2.18 -4.46
N HIS A 54 8.34 -2.42 -5.77
CA HIS A 54 7.83 -3.70 -6.23
C HIS A 54 8.79 -4.85 -5.93
N GLU A 55 10.09 -4.73 -6.20
CA GLU A 55 11.07 -5.79 -5.89
C GLU A 55 11.11 -6.14 -4.40
N ARG A 56 10.97 -5.14 -3.52
CA ARG A 56 11.01 -5.34 -2.07
C ARG A 56 9.79 -6.06 -1.51
N TYR A 57 8.60 -5.76 -2.04
CA TYR A 57 7.34 -6.21 -1.46
C TYR A 57 6.61 -7.29 -2.27
N HIS A 58 6.93 -7.49 -3.54
CA HIS A 58 6.21 -8.40 -4.44
C HIS A 58 6.12 -9.83 -3.89
N ASP A 59 7.23 -10.39 -3.43
CA ASP A 59 7.28 -11.77 -2.92
C ASP A 59 6.48 -11.93 -1.62
N ARG A 60 6.61 -10.96 -0.69
CA ARG A 60 5.87 -10.93 0.59
C ARG A 60 4.36 -10.75 0.38
N VAL A 61 3.97 -9.85 -0.52
CA VAL A 61 2.56 -9.63 -0.87
C VAL A 61 1.97 -10.87 -1.54
N THR A 62 2.73 -11.49 -2.43
CA THR A 62 2.30 -12.73 -3.11
C THR A 62 2.17 -13.89 -2.12
N ALA A 63 3.06 -13.98 -1.13
CA ALA A 63 3.00 -14.99 -0.07
C ALA A 63 1.82 -14.77 0.88
N GLU A 64 1.55 -13.52 1.29
CA GLU A 64 0.48 -13.19 2.25
C GLU A 64 -0.92 -13.22 1.63
N PHE A 65 -1.09 -12.68 0.42
CA PHE A 65 -2.40 -12.56 -0.21
C PHE A 65 -2.73 -13.70 -1.16
N GLY A 66 -1.74 -14.53 -1.53
CA GLY A 66 -1.93 -15.84 -2.15
C GLY A 66 -2.91 -15.86 -3.33
N CYS A 67 -2.37 -15.66 -4.54
CA CYS A 67 -3.06 -15.72 -5.84
C CYS A 67 -3.87 -14.47 -6.20
N ASP A 68 -3.55 -13.92 -7.38
CA ASP A 68 -4.37 -12.92 -8.08
C ASP A 68 -5.61 -13.63 -8.62
N ASP A 69 -6.62 -13.81 -7.75
CA ASP A 69 -7.93 -14.38 -8.08
C ASP A 69 -8.88 -13.32 -8.69
N ARG A 70 -8.35 -12.20 -9.18
CA ARG A 70 -9.17 -11.31 -9.99
C ARG A 70 -9.64 -12.11 -11.20
N PRO A 71 -10.94 -12.06 -11.55
CA PRO A 71 -11.41 -12.63 -12.80
C PRO A 71 -10.68 -11.89 -13.93
N THR A 72 -9.61 -12.51 -14.44
CA THR A 72 -8.86 -12.07 -15.62
C THR A 72 -9.38 -12.75 -16.87
N GLU A 73 -10.27 -13.73 -16.70
CA GLU A 73 -11.16 -14.15 -17.76
C GLU A 73 -11.96 -12.92 -18.21
N PRO A 74 -11.96 -12.58 -19.52
CA PRO A 74 -12.91 -11.59 -20.00
C PRO A 74 -14.28 -12.09 -19.57
N GLU A 75 -15.02 -11.29 -18.81
CA GLU A 75 -16.44 -11.55 -18.65
C GLU A 75 -16.98 -11.54 -20.08
N ASP A 76 -17.34 -12.71 -20.60
CA ASP A 76 -18.16 -12.81 -21.81
C ASP A 76 -19.46 -12.07 -21.45
N PHE A 77 -19.50 -10.79 -21.79
CA PHE A 77 -20.73 -10.00 -21.86
C PHE A 77 -21.55 -10.56 -23.03
N ASP A 78 -21.97 -11.82 -22.93
CA ASP A 78 -22.93 -12.42 -23.84
C ASP A 78 -24.35 -12.12 -23.30
N GLU A 79 -24.97 -11.19 -24.03
CA GLU A 79 -26.41 -10.86 -24.18
C GLU A 79 -27.06 -9.80 -23.25
#